data_AF-A0AAW0J262-F1
#
_entry.id   AF-A0AAW0J262-F1
#
_cell.length_a   1.000
_cell.length_b   1.000
_cell.length_c   1.000
_cell.angle_alpha   90.00
_cell.angle_beta   90.00
_cell.angle_gamma   90.00
#
_symmetry.space_group_name_H-M   'P 1'
#
loop_
_entity.id
_entity.type
_entity.pdbx_description
1 polymer ?
#
loop_
_entity_poly.entity_id
_entity_poly.type
_entity_poly.pdbx_seq_one_letter_code
_entity_poly.pdbx_strand_id
1 'polypeptide(L)'
;MLIFQHYQLGFSEPIAKTLKNLSLDSLKKTLSQLTPIDVVKWSGVLSIAIAATKWTVNMLFNPFFWMYFSWTWLFWPWFVAIALAIYGLYSFRKHLIGEANVFEQLAIVTSTFTWLTLVPPAHFNGYLEGWPFVFFFVYHYFFFFNVSVRKRLYGDYYARPHDPKWDVNPPKWYRLLFCVGVMVGHWLAAFEGPELHRIPGGWTNVGVWILIILTMLMQYNSTLYLAKYSEKVVVPTAVVQFGPYRWVRHPIYASTMLLFATYCVALRAPLSLLFVAAVCLFYYEQKAKLEEALMVETFGERYMEYATKVRYKFIPFIY
;
A
#
# COMPACT_ATOMS: atom_id res chain seq x y z
N MET A 1 -22.03 13.17 50.84
CA MET A 1 -21.56 12.17 51.81
C MET A 1 -21.59 10.81 51.10
N LEU A 2 -20.38 10.32 50.77
CA LEU A 2 -19.92 8.95 50.44
C LEU A 2 -20.99 7.93 49.98
N ILE A 3 -20.77 7.17 48.90
CA ILE A 3 -19.91 5.97 48.94
C ILE A 3 -19.29 5.68 47.56
N PHE A 4 -17.96 5.61 47.56
CA PHE A 4 -17.14 4.90 46.59
C PHE A 4 -17.43 3.39 46.70
N GLN A 5 -17.75 2.70 45.61
CA GLN A 5 -17.65 1.24 45.56
C GLN A 5 -16.59 0.86 44.53
N HIS A 6 -15.46 0.38 45.05
CA HIS A 6 -14.33 -0.18 44.31
C HIS A 6 -14.78 -1.27 43.35
N TYR A 7 -14.48 -1.09 42.06
CA TYR A 7 -14.28 -2.20 41.14
C TYR A 7 -12.92 -2.85 41.48
N GLN A 8 -12.93 -3.99 42.16
CA GLN A 8 -11.75 -4.86 42.21
C GLN A 8 -11.74 -5.78 40.99
N LEU A 9 -10.64 -5.69 40.24
CA LEU A 9 -10.27 -6.56 39.13
C LEU A 9 -10.19 -8.03 39.60
N GLY A 10 -10.99 -8.90 38.97
CA GLY A 10 -10.89 -10.34 39.11
C GLY A 10 -9.66 -10.89 38.39
N PHE A 11 -8.54 -10.98 39.10
CA PHE A 11 -7.36 -11.77 38.72
C PHE A 11 -7.04 -12.72 39.87
N SER A 12 -7.33 -14.02 39.74
CA SER A 12 -6.65 -15.11 40.50
C SER A 12 -7.20 -16.54 40.32
N GLU A 13 -8.12 -16.85 39.40
CA GLU A 13 -8.61 -18.25 39.26
C GLU A 13 -7.80 -19.23 38.35
N PRO A 14 -7.08 -18.82 37.28
CA PRO A 14 -6.48 -19.82 36.36
C PRO A 14 -5.22 -20.50 36.93
N ILE A 15 -4.44 -19.76 37.72
CA ILE A 15 -3.12 -20.23 38.21
C ILE A 15 -3.28 -21.22 39.37
N ALA A 16 -4.23 -20.95 40.27
CA ALA A 16 -4.53 -21.84 41.40
C ALA A 16 -5.08 -23.20 40.94
N LYS A 17 -5.86 -23.24 39.86
CA LYS A 17 -6.42 -24.48 39.28
C LYS A 17 -5.35 -25.31 38.56
N THR A 18 -4.38 -24.65 37.94
CA THR A 18 -3.22 -25.29 37.28
C THR A 18 -2.25 -25.90 38.30
N LEU A 19 -2.02 -25.21 39.43
CA LEU A 19 -1.21 -25.71 40.54
C LEU A 19 -1.86 -26.89 41.29
N LYS A 20 -3.20 -26.97 41.34
CA LYS A 20 -3.93 -28.07 42.01
C LYS A 20 -3.85 -29.41 41.27
N ASN A 21 -3.63 -29.39 39.95
CA ASN A 21 -3.44 -30.61 39.13
C ASN A 21 -2.02 -31.19 39.20
N LEU A 22 -1.07 -30.46 39.80
CA LEU A 22 0.29 -30.92 40.09
C LEU A 22 0.37 -31.53 41.51
N SER A 23 -0.57 -32.42 41.85
CA SER A 23 -0.48 -33.16 43.12
C SER A 23 0.66 -34.16 43.08
N LEU A 24 1.34 -34.37 44.21
CA LEU A 24 2.42 -35.37 44.34
C LEU A 24 1.95 -36.78 43.93
N ASP A 25 0.69 -37.12 44.16
CA ASP A 25 0.10 -38.41 43.78
C ASP A 25 -0.11 -38.55 42.26
N SER A 26 -0.46 -37.46 41.58
CA SER A 26 -0.54 -37.38 40.11
C SER A 26 0.84 -37.63 39.49
N LEU A 27 1.86 -36.91 39.98
CA LEU A 27 3.26 -37.10 39.57
C LEU A 27 3.76 -38.52 39.83
N LYS A 28 3.46 -39.08 41.01
CA LYS A 28 3.88 -40.44 41.40
C LYS A 28 3.23 -41.52 40.53
N LYS A 29 1.96 -41.34 40.16
CA LYS A 29 1.22 -42.25 39.26
C LYS A 29 1.73 -42.16 37.82
N THR A 30 2.07 -40.97 37.34
CA THR A 30 2.72 -40.80 36.03
C THR A 30 4.12 -41.40 36.02
N LEU A 31 4.92 -41.20 37.08
CA LEU A 31 6.26 -41.77 37.23
C LEU A 31 6.24 -43.31 37.29
N SER A 32 5.23 -43.91 37.91
CA SER A 32 5.12 -45.37 38.01
C SER A 32 4.64 -46.06 36.73
N GLN A 33 4.17 -45.31 35.74
CA GLN A 33 3.70 -45.82 34.44
C GLN A 33 4.71 -45.62 33.31
N LEU A 34 5.85 -44.96 33.58
CA LEU A 34 6.90 -44.71 32.58
C LEU A 34 7.66 -46.00 32.27
N THR A 35 7.72 -46.37 30.99
CA THR A 35 8.64 -47.42 30.54
C THR A 35 10.06 -46.86 30.41
N PRO A 36 11.11 -47.71 30.48
CA PRO A 36 12.49 -47.27 30.22
C PRO A 36 12.65 -46.54 28.88
N ILE A 37 11.85 -46.92 27.87
CA ILE A 37 11.83 -46.31 26.54
C ILE A 37 11.23 -44.90 26.59
N ASP A 38 10.17 -44.68 27.37
CA ASP A 38 9.58 -43.35 27.54
C ASP A 38 10.55 -42.38 28.23
N VAL A 39 11.29 -42.85 29.24
CA VAL A 39 12.32 -42.05 29.93
C VAL A 39 13.42 -41.62 28.97
N VAL A 40 13.90 -42.53 28.11
CA VAL A 40 14.90 -42.22 27.08
C VAL A 40 14.36 -41.21 26.07
N LYS A 41 13.12 -41.37 25.62
CA LYS A 41 12.46 -40.45 24.68
C LYS A 41 12.32 -39.04 25.26
N TRP A 42 11.80 -38.91 26.48
CA TRP A 42 11.64 -37.61 27.14
C TRP A 42 12.97 -36.95 27.47
N SER A 43 13.98 -37.73 27.89
CA SER A 43 15.35 -37.24 28.08
C SER A 43 15.97 -36.73 26.78
N GLY A 44 15.74 -37.43 25.65
CA GLY A 44 16.17 -36.99 24.33
C GLY A 44 15.51 -35.67 23.89
N VAL A 45 14.19 -35.56 24.04
CA VAL A 45 13.45 -34.31 23.74
C VAL A 45 13.94 -33.16 24.61
N LEU A 46 14.11 -33.39 25.91
CA LEU A 46 14.62 -32.39 26.85
C LEU A 46 16.04 -31.94 26.48
N SER A 47 16.91 -32.88 26.11
CA SER A 47 18.29 -32.58 25.70
C SER A 47 18.33 -31.75 24.42
N ILE A 48 17.51 -32.07 23.42
CA ILE A 48 17.36 -31.28 22.19
C ILE A 48 16.83 -29.88 22.53
N ALA A 49 15.81 -29.77 23.39
CA ALA A 49 15.25 -28.50 23.80
C ALA A 49 16.28 -27.63 24.54
N ILE A 50 17.06 -28.21 25.46
CA ILE A 50 18.15 -27.51 26.16
C ILE A 50 19.23 -27.08 25.17
N ALA A 51 19.63 -27.94 24.24
CA ALA A 51 20.63 -27.61 23.22
C ALA A 51 20.16 -26.48 22.31
N ALA A 52 18.92 -26.53 21.83
CA ALA A 52 18.30 -25.48 21.01
C ALA A 52 18.19 -24.17 21.80
N THR A 53 17.79 -24.23 23.06
CA THR A 53 17.72 -23.06 23.95
C THR A 53 19.09 -22.45 24.16
N LYS A 54 20.10 -23.26 24.50
CA LYS A 54 21.49 -22.81 24.69
C LYS A 54 22.04 -22.18 23.42
N TRP A 55 21.82 -22.80 22.26
CA TRP A 55 22.22 -22.25 20.97
C TRP A 55 21.53 -20.90 20.69
N THR A 56 20.22 -20.82 20.92
CA THR A 56 19.43 -19.59 20.72
C THR A 56 19.90 -18.47 21.64
N VAL A 57 20.09 -18.76 22.92
CA VAL A 57 20.61 -17.80 23.91
C VAL A 57 22.00 -17.35 23.51
N ASN A 58 22.91 -18.26 23.16
CA ASN A 58 24.25 -17.91 22.71
C ASN A 58 24.22 -17.03 21.46
N MET A 59 23.32 -17.30 20.50
CA MET A 59 23.15 -16.47 19.31
C MET A 59 22.65 -15.06 19.67
N LEU A 60 21.59 -14.96 20.49
CA LEU A 60 20.98 -13.68 20.89
C LEU A 60 21.87 -12.84 21.80
N PHE A 61 22.75 -13.43 22.61
CA PHE A 61 23.71 -12.70 23.44
C PHE A 61 25.07 -12.50 22.75
N ASN A 62 25.25 -12.99 21.52
CA ASN A 62 26.47 -12.76 20.76
C ASN A 62 26.47 -11.32 20.19
N PRO A 63 27.44 -10.45 20.57
CA PRO A 63 27.50 -9.09 20.05
C PRO A 63 27.69 -9.04 18.52
N PHE A 64 28.38 -10.02 17.94
CA PHE A 64 28.55 -10.12 16.49
C PHE A 64 27.25 -10.47 15.77
N PHE A 65 26.35 -11.24 16.39
CA PHE A 65 25.04 -11.51 15.81
C PHE A 65 24.29 -10.20 15.58
N TRP A 66 24.19 -9.35 16.60
CA TRP A 66 23.52 -8.06 16.48
C TRP A 66 24.25 -7.08 15.56
N MET A 67 25.58 -7.12 15.50
CA MET A 67 26.35 -6.34 14.54
C MET A 67 26.00 -6.73 13.10
N TYR A 68 26.11 -8.01 12.72
CA TYR A 68 25.75 -8.46 11.37
C TYR A 68 24.25 -8.36 11.08
N PHE A 69 23.40 -8.61 12.08
CA PHE A 69 21.96 -8.41 11.96
C PHE A 69 21.64 -6.94 11.71
N SER A 70 22.26 -6.00 12.43
CA SER A 70 22.08 -4.57 12.18
C SER A 70 22.53 -4.16 10.78
N TRP A 71 23.55 -4.82 10.20
CA TRP A 71 23.95 -4.57 8.81
C TRP A 71 22.87 -4.96 7.79
N THR A 72 22.00 -5.92 8.12
CA THR A 72 20.82 -6.23 7.28
C THR A 72 19.77 -5.10 7.28
N TRP A 73 19.84 -4.19 8.25
CA TRP A 73 19.02 -2.97 8.33
C TRP A 73 19.77 -1.71 7.88
N LEU A 74 21.10 -1.72 8.01
CA LEU A 74 21.97 -0.65 7.52
C LEU A 74 22.03 -0.62 5.99
N PHE A 75 22.01 -1.79 5.36
CA PHE A 75 21.93 -1.93 3.91
C PHE A 75 20.54 -2.34 3.47
N TRP A 76 20.19 -2.03 2.23
CA TRP A 76 18.90 -2.40 1.66
C TRP A 76 18.68 -3.92 1.76
N PRO A 77 17.61 -4.38 2.44
CA PRO A 77 17.39 -5.80 2.68
C PRO A 77 16.84 -6.49 1.42
N TRP A 78 17.73 -6.80 0.47
CA TRP A 78 17.38 -7.43 -0.81
C TRP A 78 16.54 -8.69 -0.65
N PHE A 79 16.86 -9.53 0.34
CA PHE A 79 16.09 -10.74 0.62
C PHE A 79 14.63 -10.45 0.96
N VAL A 80 14.37 -9.38 1.73
CA VAL A 80 13.01 -8.95 2.07
C VAL A 80 12.30 -8.40 0.84
N ALA A 81 12.96 -7.56 0.04
CA ALA A 81 12.39 -7.01 -1.19
C ALA A 81 12.04 -8.11 -2.20
N ILE A 82 12.91 -9.09 -2.39
CA ILE A 82 12.69 -10.25 -3.29
C ILE A 82 11.60 -11.16 -2.75
N ALA A 83 11.58 -11.46 -1.44
CA ALA A 83 10.52 -12.25 -0.83
C ALA A 83 9.15 -11.57 -0.99
N LEU A 84 9.08 -10.26 -0.80
CA LEU A 84 7.88 -9.47 -1.06
C LEU A 84 7.47 -9.53 -2.53
N ALA A 85 8.41 -9.47 -3.48
CA ALA A 85 8.13 -9.61 -4.91
C ALA A 85 7.50 -10.97 -5.24
N ILE A 86 8.11 -12.05 -4.75
CA ILE A 86 7.64 -13.42 -4.98
C ILE A 86 6.24 -13.60 -4.39
N TYR A 87 6.03 -13.15 -3.15
CA TYR A 87 4.72 -13.24 -2.50
C TYR A 87 3.66 -12.35 -3.17
N GLY A 88 4.05 -11.17 -3.66
CA GLY A 88 3.20 -10.28 -4.45
C GLY A 88 2.76 -10.91 -5.77
N LEU A 89 3.69 -11.54 -6.50
CA LEU A 89 3.39 -12.24 -7.76
C LEU A 89 2.51 -13.49 -7.52
N TYR A 90 2.78 -14.25 -6.46
CA TYR A 90 1.93 -15.36 -6.03
C TYR A 90 0.50 -14.89 -5.75
N SER A 91 0.36 -13.81 -4.98
CA SER A 91 -0.92 -13.19 -4.65
C SER A 91 -1.63 -12.65 -5.89
N PHE A 92 -0.88 -12.05 -6.83
CA PHE A 92 -1.41 -11.55 -8.10
C PHE A 92 -1.96 -12.69 -8.96
N ARG A 93 -1.27 -13.82 -9.05
CA ARG A 93 -1.79 -15.02 -9.73
C ARG A 93 -3.12 -15.48 -9.13
N LYS A 94 -3.23 -15.55 -7.79
CA LYS A 94 -4.50 -15.89 -7.14
C LYS A 94 -5.58 -14.86 -7.42
N HIS A 95 -5.23 -13.58 -7.47
CA HIS A 95 -6.17 -12.50 -7.79
C HIS A 95 -6.72 -12.62 -9.21
N LEU A 96 -5.88 -12.98 -10.19
CA LEU A 96 -6.30 -13.22 -11.56
C LEU A 96 -7.29 -14.39 -11.70
N ILE A 97 -7.20 -15.39 -10.81
CA ILE A 97 -8.10 -16.56 -10.77
C ILE A 97 -9.35 -16.28 -9.92
N GLY A 98 -9.41 -15.15 -9.21
CA GLY A 98 -10.54 -14.76 -8.36
C GLY A 98 -10.52 -15.34 -6.95
N GLU A 99 -9.40 -15.95 -6.52
CA GLU A 99 -9.26 -16.63 -5.22
C GLU A 99 -8.53 -15.78 -4.17
N ALA A 100 -8.10 -14.57 -4.51
CA ALA A 100 -7.30 -13.74 -3.60
C ALA A 100 -8.14 -13.12 -2.49
N ASN A 101 -7.71 -13.36 -1.24
CA ASN A 101 -8.27 -12.69 -0.07
C ASN A 101 -7.78 -11.23 0.06
N VAL A 102 -8.33 -10.48 1.02
CA VAL A 102 -7.98 -9.06 1.23
C VAL A 102 -6.50 -8.87 1.59
N PHE A 103 -5.90 -9.79 2.36
CA PHE A 103 -4.48 -9.72 2.72
C PHE A 103 -3.57 -9.97 1.51
N GLU A 104 -3.95 -10.89 0.63
CA GLU A 104 -3.24 -11.16 -0.63
C GLU A 104 -3.36 -9.96 -1.58
N GLN A 105 -4.54 -9.32 -1.66
CA GLN A 105 -4.69 -8.08 -2.42
C GLN A 105 -3.84 -6.93 -1.85
N LEU A 106 -3.79 -6.78 -0.52
CA LEU A 106 -2.89 -5.83 0.13
C LEU A 106 -1.43 -6.17 -0.18
N ALA A 107 -1.05 -7.44 -0.17
CA ALA A 107 0.31 -7.88 -0.49
C ALA A 107 0.73 -7.54 -1.92
N ILE A 108 -0.16 -7.63 -2.90
CA ILE A 108 0.10 -7.18 -4.28
C ILE A 108 0.44 -5.69 -4.28
N VAL A 109 -0.37 -4.87 -3.60
CA VAL A 109 -0.19 -3.42 -3.54
C VAL A 109 1.10 -3.06 -2.82
N THR A 110 1.35 -3.67 -1.66
CA THR A 110 2.57 -3.51 -0.88
C THR A 110 3.80 -3.85 -1.68
N SER A 111 3.83 -5.04 -2.31
CA SER A 111 4.93 -5.44 -3.17
C SER A 111 5.14 -4.44 -4.31
N THR A 112 4.08 -4.03 -4.98
CA THR A 112 4.16 -3.10 -6.12
C THR A 112 4.79 -1.77 -5.71
N PHE A 113 4.32 -1.15 -4.63
CA PHE A 113 4.84 0.15 -4.20
C PHE A 113 6.21 0.05 -3.52
N THR A 114 6.54 -1.07 -2.86
CA THR A 114 7.92 -1.32 -2.43
C THR A 114 8.87 -1.28 -3.63
N TRP A 115 8.55 -2.00 -4.71
CA TRP A 115 9.38 -2.06 -5.90
C TRP A 115 9.35 -0.81 -6.77
N LEU A 116 8.31 0.01 -6.63
CA LEU A 116 8.17 1.26 -7.35
C LEU A 116 8.85 2.44 -6.64
N THR A 117 8.76 2.54 -5.31
CA THR A 117 9.19 3.75 -4.58
C THR A 117 10.39 3.56 -3.67
N LEU A 118 10.61 2.35 -3.13
CA LEU A 118 11.68 2.07 -2.17
C LEU A 118 12.88 1.38 -2.80
N VAL A 119 12.67 0.27 -3.53
CA VAL A 119 13.77 -0.49 -4.15
C VAL A 119 14.66 0.37 -5.04
N PRO A 120 14.13 1.26 -5.91
CA PRO A 120 14.99 2.02 -6.81
C PRO A 120 15.98 2.94 -6.08
N PRO A 121 15.56 3.87 -5.19
CA PRO A 121 16.50 4.71 -4.47
C PRO A 121 17.42 3.89 -3.55
N ALA A 122 16.92 2.80 -2.98
CA ALA A 122 17.74 1.92 -2.15
C ALA A 122 18.84 1.21 -2.94
N HIS A 123 18.55 0.79 -4.17
CA HIS A 123 19.52 0.12 -5.04
C HIS A 123 20.70 1.04 -5.38
N PHE A 124 20.42 2.29 -5.74
CA PHE A 124 21.46 3.25 -6.12
C PHE A 124 22.22 3.85 -4.92
N ASN A 125 21.63 3.87 -3.73
CA ASN A 125 22.24 4.45 -2.53
C ASN A 125 22.76 3.42 -1.52
N GLY A 126 22.44 2.13 -1.69
CA GLY A 126 22.81 1.05 -0.78
C GLY A 126 21.98 0.96 0.50
N TYR A 127 21.33 2.04 0.92
CA TYR A 127 20.45 2.11 2.09
C TYR A 127 19.33 3.14 1.88
N LEU A 128 18.31 3.09 2.75
CA LEU A 128 17.26 4.12 2.81
C LEU A 128 17.14 4.67 4.21
N GLU A 129 17.12 5.99 4.30
CA GLU A 129 16.84 6.70 5.54
C GLU A 129 15.93 7.91 5.26
N GLY A 130 15.02 8.18 6.20
CA GLY A 130 14.23 9.40 6.20
C GLY A 130 13.06 9.43 5.22
N TRP A 131 13.01 10.47 4.39
CA TRP A 131 11.82 10.88 3.66
C TRP A 131 11.32 9.91 2.56
N PRO A 132 12.13 9.03 1.92
CA PRO A 132 11.60 8.13 0.87
C PRO A 132 10.51 7.18 1.36
N PHE A 133 10.53 6.80 2.64
CA PHE A 133 9.46 6.00 3.25
C PHE A 133 8.11 6.71 3.21
N VAL A 134 8.10 8.05 3.21
CA VAL A 134 6.85 8.80 3.09
C VAL A 134 6.17 8.52 1.76
N PHE A 135 6.91 8.41 0.65
CA PHE A 135 6.32 8.08 -0.65
C PHE A 135 5.70 6.70 -0.67
N PHE A 136 6.31 5.71 -0.01
CA PHE A 136 5.69 4.38 0.13
C PHE A 136 4.31 4.46 0.78
N PHE A 137 4.18 5.17 1.91
CA PHE A 137 2.89 5.34 2.58
C PHE A 137 1.91 6.22 1.81
N VAL A 138 2.40 7.28 1.15
CA VAL A 138 1.59 8.16 0.32
C VAL A 138 1.00 7.39 -0.87
N TYR A 139 1.78 6.54 -1.56
CA TYR A 139 1.28 5.72 -2.66
C TYR A 139 0.24 4.71 -2.17
N HIS A 140 0.51 4.01 -1.06
CA HIS A 140 -0.50 3.15 -0.44
C HIS A 140 -1.79 3.90 -0.19
N TYR A 141 -1.72 5.00 0.55
CA TYR A 141 -2.88 5.78 0.91
C TYR A 141 -3.64 6.31 -0.31
N PHE A 142 -2.93 6.81 -1.32
CA PHE A 142 -3.50 7.36 -2.55
C PHE A 142 -4.35 6.36 -3.32
N PHE A 143 -3.89 5.10 -3.45
CA PHE A 143 -4.62 4.07 -4.21
C PHE A 143 -5.68 3.36 -3.38
N PHE A 144 -5.55 3.30 -2.04
CA PHE A 144 -6.62 2.83 -1.15
C PHE A 144 -7.76 3.83 -0.97
N PHE A 145 -7.54 5.09 -1.37
CA PHE A 145 -8.42 6.21 -1.10
C PHE A 145 -9.88 5.99 -1.57
N ASN A 146 -10.06 5.43 -2.77
CA ASN A 146 -11.38 5.14 -3.35
C ASN A 146 -12.18 4.15 -2.51
N VAL A 147 -11.53 3.09 -2.03
CA VAL A 147 -12.15 2.05 -1.21
C VAL A 147 -12.54 2.61 0.15
N SER A 148 -11.63 3.34 0.80
CA SER A 148 -11.85 3.95 2.12
C SER A 148 -13.01 4.95 2.12
N VAL A 149 -13.05 5.86 1.14
CA VAL A 149 -14.14 6.84 1.04
C VAL A 149 -15.47 6.19 0.72
N ARG A 150 -15.50 5.20 -0.18
CA ARG A 150 -16.73 4.48 -0.48
C ARG A 150 -17.26 3.74 0.75
N LYS A 151 -16.38 2.99 1.43
CA LYS A 151 -16.75 2.26 2.64
C LYS A 151 -17.28 3.18 3.73
N ARG A 152 -16.66 4.36 3.92
CA ARG A 152 -17.12 5.37 4.87
C ARG A 152 -18.49 5.96 4.51
N LEU A 153 -18.75 6.26 3.23
CA LEU A 153 -19.98 6.92 2.80
C LEU A 153 -21.17 5.97 2.68
N TYR A 154 -20.93 4.72 2.25
CA TYR A 154 -21.99 3.78 1.86
C TYR A 154 -21.95 2.44 2.60
N GLY A 155 -20.89 2.13 3.35
CA GLY A 155 -20.74 0.80 3.97
C GLY A 155 -20.59 -0.33 2.94
N ASP A 156 -20.63 -1.58 3.41
CA ASP A 156 -20.42 -2.78 2.58
C ASP A 156 -21.73 -3.27 1.88
N TYR A 157 -22.89 -2.68 2.18
CA TYR A 157 -24.23 -3.21 1.83
C TYR A 157 -24.90 -2.58 0.59
N TYR A 158 -24.29 -1.58 -0.05
CA TYR A 158 -24.93 -0.79 -1.13
C TYR A 158 -24.33 -1.02 -2.53
N ALA A 159 -23.55 -2.10 -2.72
CA ALA A 159 -22.99 -2.39 -4.03
C ALA A 159 -24.08 -2.87 -4.99
N ARG A 160 -24.37 -2.07 -6.01
CA ARG A 160 -25.29 -2.48 -7.09
C ARG A 160 -24.63 -3.49 -8.03
N PRO A 161 -25.42 -4.30 -8.75
CA PRO A 161 -24.91 -5.12 -9.84
C PRO A 161 -24.16 -4.24 -10.85
N HIS A 162 -22.92 -4.63 -11.13
CA HIS A 162 -22.00 -3.88 -11.98
C HIS A 162 -22.46 -3.92 -13.45
N ASP A 163 -22.63 -2.76 -14.07
CA ASP A 163 -22.98 -2.60 -15.49
C ASP A 163 -21.70 -2.53 -16.35
N PRO A 164 -21.42 -3.54 -17.20
CA PRO A 164 -20.19 -3.63 -18.00
C PRO A 164 -19.96 -2.45 -18.95
N LYS A 165 -20.98 -1.67 -19.29
CA LYS A 165 -20.80 -0.52 -20.19
C LYS A 165 -19.85 0.54 -19.62
N TRP A 166 -19.71 0.61 -18.30
CA TRP A 166 -18.81 1.55 -17.62
C TRP A 166 -17.38 1.03 -17.51
N ASP A 167 -17.08 -0.19 -18.00
CA ASP A 167 -15.72 -0.75 -18.04
C ASP A 167 -14.90 -0.22 -19.23
N VAL A 168 -14.77 1.09 -19.29
CA VAL A 168 -14.02 1.77 -20.33
C VAL A 168 -12.52 1.66 -20.05
N ASN A 169 -11.88 0.69 -20.69
CA ASN A 169 -10.46 0.45 -20.53
C ASN A 169 -9.75 0.38 -21.88
N PRO A 170 -8.58 1.02 -22.02
CA PRO A 170 -7.71 0.77 -23.16
C PRO A 170 -7.30 -0.71 -23.28
N PRO A 171 -6.80 -1.13 -24.46
CA PRO A 171 -6.29 -2.48 -24.67
C PRO A 171 -5.28 -2.93 -23.60
N LYS A 172 -5.24 -4.23 -23.30
CA LYS A 172 -4.36 -4.77 -22.24
C LYS A 172 -2.88 -4.43 -22.46
N TRP A 173 -2.39 -4.50 -23.70
CA TRP A 173 -1.01 -4.14 -24.04
C TRP A 173 -0.69 -2.68 -23.74
N TYR A 174 -1.67 -1.79 -23.95
CA TYR A 174 -1.54 -0.37 -23.69
C TYR A 174 -1.40 -0.06 -22.20
N ARG A 175 -2.21 -0.76 -21.37
CA ARG A 175 -2.09 -0.72 -19.91
C ARG A 175 -0.76 -1.28 -19.43
N LEU A 176 -0.29 -2.38 -20.03
CA LEU A 176 1.02 -2.95 -19.70
C LEU A 176 2.15 -1.98 -20.01
N LEU A 177 2.13 -1.34 -21.19
CA LEU A 177 3.11 -0.30 -21.55
C LEU A 177 3.10 0.86 -20.57
N PHE A 178 1.93 1.32 -20.12
CA PHE A 178 1.84 2.34 -19.09
C PHE A 178 2.46 1.89 -17.76
N CYS A 179 2.14 0.68 -17.27
CA CYS A 179 2.74 0.13 -16.05
C CYS A 179 4.27 0.02 -16.15
N VAL A 180 4.78 -0.48 -17.28
CA VAL A 180 6.22 -0.59 -17.54
C VAL A 180 6.86 0.80 -17.62
N GLY A 181 6.25 1.75 -18.33
CA GLY A 181 6.74 3.12 -18.43
C GLY A 181 6.80 3.82 -17.09
N VAL A 182 5.78 3.66 -16.24
CA VAL A 182 5.80 4.20 -14.88
C VAL A 182 6.89 3.54 -14.04
N MET A 183 7.07 2.22 -14.12
CA MET A 183 8.15 1.51 -13.41
C MET A 183 9.52 2.02 -13.86
N VAL A 184 9.78 2.06 -15.17
CA VAL A 184 11.03 2.56 -15.73
C VAL A 184 11.27 3.99 -15.30
N GLY A 185 10.26 4.85 -15.33
CA GLY A 185 10.39 6.25 -14.93
C GLY A 185 10.78 6.44 -13.46
N HIS A 186 10.30 5.59 -12.56
CA HIS A 186 10.71 5.63 -11.15
C HIS A 186 12.16 5.16 -10.96
N TRP A 187 12.57 4.13 -11.70
CA TRP A 187 13.97 3.68 -11.69
C TRP A 187 14.92 4.71 -12.29
N LEU A 188 14.53 5.35 -13.39
CA LEU A 188 15.28 6.47 -13.97
C LEU A 188 15.37 7.65 -13.00
N ALA A 189 14.28 7.97 -12.28
CA ALA A 189 14.31 9.07 -11.30
C ALA A 189 15.30 8.79 -10.17
N ALA A 190 15.36 7.55 -9.68
CA ALA A 190 16.31 7.15 -8.65
C ALA A 190 17.77 7.08 -9.16
N PHE A 191 17.96 6.82 -10.45
CA PHE A 191 19.26 6.84 -11.11
C PHE A 191 19.78 8.26 -11.40
N GLU A 192 18.89 9.14 -11.88
CA GLU A 192 19.19 10.52 -12.24
C GLU A 192 19.43 11.41 -11.02
N GLY A 193 18.68 11.16 -9.94
CA GLY A 193 18.77 11.93 -8.71
C GLY A 193 20.16 11.85 -8.05
N PRO A 194 20.59 12.90 -7.33
CA PRO A 194 21.82 12.82 -6.55
C PRO A 194 21.68 11.80 -5.41
N GLU A 195 22.82 11.37 -4.87
CA GLU A 195 22.88 10.54 -3.66
C GLU A 195 21.94 11.09 -2.56
N LEU A 196 21.15 10.21 -1.97
CA LEU A 196 20.03 10.56 -1.10
C LEU A 196 20.48 11.38 0.11
N HIS A 197 21.68 11.13 0.64
CA HIS A 197 22.24 11.92 1.76
C HIS A 197 22.52 13.38 1.38
N ARG A 198 22.62 13.71 0.08
CA ARG A 198 22.76 15.10 -0.42
C ARG A 198 21.42 15.80 -0.55
N ILE A 199 20.31 15.07 -0.47
CA ILE A 199 18.96 15.63 -0.49
C ILE A 199 18.54 15.82 0.96
N PRO A 200 18.62 17.05 1.52
CA PRO A 200 18.31 17.29 2.92
C PRO A 200 16.86 16.92 3.19
N GLY A 201 16.60 16.36 4.38
CA GLY A 201 15.25 16.08 4.86
C GLY A 201 14.56 17.28 5.50
N GLY A 202 13.36 17.04 6.05
CA GLY A 202 12.64 18.02 6.86
C GLY A 202 12.10 19.21 6.08
N TRP A 203 12.17 20.41 6.68
CA TRP A 203 11.58 21.65 6.15
C TRP A 203 12.23 22.18 4.88
N THR A 204 13.46 21.77 4.57
CA THR A 204 14.14 22.13 3.32
C THR A 204 13.38 21.66 2.07
N ASN A 205 12.56 20.60 2.21
CA ASN A 205 11.69 20.09 1.15
C ASN A 205 10.24 20.58 1.27
N VAL A 206 9.99 21.77 1.85
CA VAL A 206 8.64 22.33 2.00
C VAL A 206 7.82 22.31 0.70
N GLY A 207 8.46 22.58 -0.45
CA GLY A 207 7.80 22.49 -1.75
C GLY A 207 7.28 21.08 -2.07
N VAL A 208 8.05 20.04 -1.76
CA VAL A 208 7.63 18.63 -1.94
C VAL A 208 6.49 18.30 -0.98
N TRP A 209 6.55 18.73 0.27
CA TRP A 209 5.47 18.51 1.23
C TRP A 209 4.16 19.16 0.78
N ILE A 210 4.22 20.39 0.27
CA ILE A 210 3.07 21.09 -0.31
C ILE A 210 2.52 20.30 -1.51
N LEU A 211 3.38 19.80 -2.39
CA LEU A 211 2.96 19.00 -3.54
C LEU A 211 2.29 17.68 -3.12
N ILE A 212 2.81 16.99 -2.10
CA ILE A 212 2.19 15.78 -1.55
C ILE A 212 0.81 16.10 -1.00
N ILE A 213 0.68 17.17 -0.19
CA ILE A 213 -0.61 17.59 0.38
C ILE A 213 -1.60 17.94 -0.73
N LEU A 214 -1.18 18.73 -1.73
CA LEU A 214 -2.00 19.10 -2.87
C LEU A 214 -2.48 17.87 -3.64
N THR A 215 -1.58 16.91 -3.89
CA THR A 215 -1.89 15.63 -4.54
C THR A 215 -2.95 14.85 -3.76
N MET A 216 -2.78 14.70 -2.45
CA MET A 216 -3.73 13.97 -1.60
C MET A 216 -5.08 14.68 -1.53
N LEU A 217 -5.10 16.00 -1.39
CA LEU A 217 -6.33 16.79 -1.36
C LEU A 217 -7.08 16.73 -2.69
N MET A 218 -6.37 16.81 -3.81
CA MET A 218 -6.96 16.69 -5.13
C MET A 218 -7.57 15.29 -5.33
N GLN A 219 -6.84 14.24 -4.96
CA GLN A 219 -7.33 12.86 -5.03
C GLN A 219 -8.56 12.65 -4.14
N TYR A 220 -8.50 13.18 -2.91
CA TYR A 220 -9.60 13.07 -1.95
C TYR A 220 -10.87 13.69 -2.49
N ASN A 221 -10.80 14.98 -2.83
CA ASN A 221 -11.97 15.71 -3.30
C ASN A 221 -12.53 15.07 -4.58
N SER A 222 -11.67 14.71 -5.53
CA SER A 222 -12.10 14.08 -6.80
C SER A 222 -12.84 12.77 -6.57
N THR A 223 -12.34 11.96 -5.63
CA THR A 223 -12.96 10.69 -5.24
C THR A 223 -14.27 10.92 -4.49
N LEU A 224 -14.31 11.88 -3.55
CA LEU A 224 -15.50 12.18 -2.75
C LEU A 224 -16.67 12.63 -3.63
N TYR A 225 -16.41 13.56 -4.55
CA TYR A 225 -17.44 14.03 -5.48
C TYR A 225 -17.87 12.94 -6.44
N LEU A 226 -16.94 12.12 -6.96
CA LEU A 226 -17.28 11.02 -7.87
C LEU A 226 -18.04 9.90 -7.16
N ALA A 227 -17.71 9.58 -5.91
CA ALA A 227 -18.33 8.48 -5.17
C ALA A 227 -19.85 8.65 -5.02
N LYS A 228 -20.34 9.90 -4.95
CA LYS A 228 -21.78 10.23 -4.93
C LYS A 228 -22.54 9.91 -6.21
N TYR A 229 -21.82 9.81 -7.33
CA TYR A 229 -22.40 9.59 -8.65
C TYR A 229 -21.82 8.33 -9.31
N SER A 230 -21.13 7.50 -8.53
CA SER A 230 -20.52 6.26 -8.99
C SER A 230 -21.62 5.24 -9.30
N GLU A 231 -21.52 4.58 -10.46
CA GLU A 231 -22.46 3.55 -10.90
C GLU A 231 -22.70 2.46 -9.84
N LYS A 232 -21.62 2.10 -9.14
CA LYS A 232 -21.59 1.14 -8.03
C LYS A 232 -22.59 1.43 -6.91
N VAL A 233 -23.08 2.67 -6.80
CA VAL A 233 -24.02 3.13 -5.77
C VAL A 233 -25.33 3.62 -6.39
N VAL A 234 -25.28 4.41 -7.47
CA VAL A 234 -26.47 5.02 -8.12
C VAL A 234 -26.33 5.02 -9.63
N VAL A 235 -27.44 4.98 -10.39
CA VAL A 235 -27.33 5.08 -11.86
C VAL A 235 -26.77 6.48 -12.13
N PRO A 236 -25.69 6.63 -12.91
CA PRO A 236 -25.22 7.95 -13.25
C PRO A 236 -26.32 8.70 -14.01
N THR A 237 -26.99 9.64 -13.34
CA THR A 237 -28.10 10.44 -13.91
C THR A 237 -27.64 11.83 -14.36
N ALA A 238 -26.46 12.25 -13.94
CA ALA A 238 -25.90 13.55 -14.24
C ALA A 238 -24.36 13.51 -14.29
N VAL A 239 -23.79 14.42 -15.08
CA VAL A 239 -22.35 14.67 -15.13
C VAL A 239 -21.93 15.40 -13.86
N VAL A 240 -20.83 14.97 -13.23
CA VAL A 240 -20.27 15.65 -12.06
C VAL A 240 -19.50 16.88 -12.51
N GLN A 241 -19.95 18.06 -12.07
CA GLN A 241 -19.36 19.36 -12.47
C GLN A 241 -18.82 20.16 -11.26
N PHE A 242 -18.89 19.59 -10.05
CA PHE A 242 -18.56 20.27 -8.80
C PHE A 242 -17.21 19.82 -8.24
N GLY A 243 -16.66 20.61 -7.30
CA GLY A 243 -15.36 20.29 -6.70
C GLY A 243 -14.23 20.43 -7.74
N PRO A 244 -13.27 19.50 -7.77
CA PRO A 244 -12.16 19.51 -8.74
C PRO A 244 -12.59 19.49 -10.22
N TYR A 245 -13.75 18.91 -10.50
CA TYR A 245 -14.33 18.81 -11.85
C TYR A 245 -14.70 20.17 -12.46
N ARG A 246 -14.75 21.24 -11.66
CA ARG A 246 -14.98 22.60 -12.18
C ARG A 246 -13.76 23.18 -12.92
N TRP A 247 -12.57 22.67 -12.63
CA TRP A 247 -11.30 23.19 -13.15
C TRP A 247 -10.72 22.31 -14.25
N VAL A 248 -10.82 20.99 -14.09
CA VAL A 248 -10.33 20.00 -15.06
C VAL A 248 -11.33 18.85 -15.17
N ARG A 249 -11.47 18.29 -16.37
CA ARG A 249 -12.44 17.21 -16.62
C ARG A 249 -12.08 15.89 -15.94
N HIS A 250 -10.79 15.59 -15.78
CA HIS A 250 -10.30 14.31 -15.25
C HIS A 250 -9.35 14.50 -14.06
N PRO A 251 -9.85 15.02 -12.91
CA PRO A 251 -8.99 15.40 -11.80
C PRO A 251 -8.33 14.22 -11.06
N ILE A 252 -8.86 12.99 -11.19
CA ILE A 252 -8.22 11.76 -10.67
C ILE A 252 -6.97 11.39 -11.49
N TYR A 253 -6.97 11.65 -12.80
CA TYR A 253 -5.80 11.43 -13.64
C TYR A 253 -4.75 12.48 -13.37
N ALA A 254 -5.19 13.74 -13.26
CA ALA A 254 -4.33 14.85 -12.88
C ALA A 254 -3.64 14.64 -11.52
N SER A 255 -4.36 14.15 -10.50
CA SER A 255 -3.76 13.83 -9.20
C SER A 255 -2.76 12.66 -9.30
N THR A 256 -3.02 11.66 -10.15
CA THR A 256 -2.08 10.54 -10.34
C THR A 256 -0.81 10.99 -11.06
N MET A 257 -0.96 11.84 -12.07
CA MET A 257 0.18 12.49 -12.75
C MET A 257 0.99 13.34 -11.76
N LEU A 258 0.31 14.11 -10.90
CA LEU A 258 0.96 14.93 -9.90
C LEU A 258 1.68 14.09 -8.84
N LEU A 259 1.16 12.93 -8.46
CA LEU A 259 1.82 11.99 -7.56
C LEU A 259 3.17 11.55 -8.10
N PHE A 260 3.20 11.13 -9.37
CA PHE A 260 4.43 10.67 -10.02
C PHE A 260 5.41 11.82 -10.25
N ALA A 261 4.90 13.00 -10.63
CA ALA A 261 5.71 14.20 -10.77
C ALA A 261 6.36 14.59 -9.43
N THR A 262 5.60 14.54 -8.34
CA THR A 262 6.08 14.86 -6.99
C THR A 262 7.21 13.92 -6.55
N TYR A 263 7.14 12.64 -6.91
CA TYR A 263 8.22 11.68 -6.66
C TYR A 263 9.51 12.07 -7.42
N CYS A 264 9.41 12.40 -8.71
CA CYS A 264 10.56 12.83 -9.50
C CYS A 264 11.17 14.15 -8.99
N VAL A 265 10.33 15.10 -8.60
CA VAL A 265 10.76 16.37 -7.99
C VAL A 265 11.49 16.13 -6.66
N ALA A 266 10.99 15.20 -5.83
CA ALA A 266 11.64 14.87 -4.56
C ALA A 266 13.04 14.28 -4.76
N LEU A 267 13.23 13.48 -5.81
CA LEU A 267 14.53 12.93 -6.20
C LEU A 267 15.39 13.90 -7.03
N ARG A 268 14.91 15.11 -7.32
CA ARG A 268 15.62 16.11 -8.16
C ARG A 268 15.94 15.59 -9.57
N ALA A 269 15.02 14.83 -10.17
CA ALA A 269 15.17 14.16 -11.45
C ALA A 269 14.27 14.78 -12.55
N PRO A 270 14.66 15.91 -13.17
CA PRO A 270 13.86 16.61 -14.16
C PRO A 270 13.65 15.84 -15.49
N LEU A 271 14.62 15.05 -15.96
CA LEU A 271 14.46 14.27 -17.20
C LEU A 271 13.47 13.13 -17.00
N SER A 272 13.55 12.45 -15.86
CA SER A 272 12.62 11.39 -15.46
C SER A 272 11.21 11.95 -15.22
N LEU A 273 11.10 13.18 -14.70
CA LEU A 273 9.83 13.91 -14.61
C LEU A 273 9.20 14.10 -16.00
N LEU A 274 9.97 14.58 -16.98
CA LEU A 274 9.48 14.76 -18.36
C LEU A 274 9.06 13.43 -18.99
N PHE A 275 9.85 12.37 -18.79
CA PHE A 275 9.55 11.04 -19.27
C PHE A 275 8.23 10.51 -18.69
N VAL A 276 8.05 10.55 -17.37
CA VAL A 276 6.84 10.07 -16.72
C VAL A 276 5.62 10.92 -17.09
N ALA A 277 5.79 12.24 -17.22
CA ALA A 277 4.74 13.12 -17.70
C ALA A 277 4.28 12.72 -19.11
N ALA A 278 5.21 12.44 -20.03
CA ALA A 278 4.90 11.97 -21.38
C ALA A 278 4.17 10.62 -21.39
N VAL A 279 4.64 9.64 -20.59
CA VAL A 279 4.00 8.33 -20.42
C VAL A 279 2.55 8.49 -19.92
N CYS A 280 2.34 9.36 -18.93
CA CYS A 280 1.01 9.60 -18.40
C CYS A 280 0.11 10.33 -19.38
N LEU A 281 0.60 11.36 -20.06
CA LEU A 281 -0.17 12.11 -21.05
C LEU A 281 -0.66 11.19 -22.16
N PHE A 282 0.22 10.36 -22.72
CA PHE A 282 -0.16 9.39 -23.75
C PHE A 282 -1.28 8.47 -23.24
N TYR A 283 -1.08 7.83 -22.08
CA TYR A 283 -2.03 6.88 -21.54
C TYR A 283 -3.39 7.50 -21.18
N TYR A 284 -3.37 8.61 -20.42
CA TYR A 284 -4.59 9.25 -19.93
C TYR A 284 -5.32 9.99 -21.03
N GLU A 285 -4.65 10.48 -22.07
CA GLU A 285 -5.34 11.06 -23.23
C GLU A 285 -6.20 10.01 -23.94
N GLN A 286 -5.66 8.82 -24.19
CA GLN A 286 -6.42 7.74 -24.81
C GLN A 286 -7.56 7.27 -23.91
N LYS A 287 -7.30 7.12 -22.60
CA LYS A 287 -8.32 6.72 -21.64
C LYS A 287 -9.45 7.76 -21.55
N ALA A 288 -9.09 9.04 -21.43
CA ALA A 288 -10.04 10.13 -21.41
C ALA A 288 -10.89 10.12 -22.69
N LYS A 289 -10.31 10.02 -23.88
CA LYS A 289 -11.09 9.98 -25.14
C LYS A 289 -12.18 8.90 -25.14
N LEU A 290 -11.86 7.70 -24.66
CA LEU A 290 -12.84 6.61 -24.57
C LEU A 290 -13.94 6.91 -23.53
N GLU A 291 -13.56 7.45 -22.37
CA GLU A 291 -14.52 7.80 -21.31
C GLU A 291 -15.43 8.95 -21.75
N GLU A 292 -14.87 9.99 -22.39
CA GLU A 292 -15.63 11.13 -22.91
C GLU A 292 -16.60 10.69 -24.02
N ALA A 293 -16.21 9.75 -24.89
CA ALA A 293 -17.12 9.19 -25.90
C ALA A 293 -18.34 8.50 -25.25
N LEU A 294 -18.10 7.68 -24.21
CA LEU A 294 -19.20 7.07 -23.44
C LEU A 294 -20.05 8.12 -22.73
N MET A 295 -19.43 9.19 -22.21
CA MET A 295 -20.19 10.27 -21.56
C MET A 295 -21.08 11.01 -22.55
N VAL A 296 -20.61 11.24 -23.78
CA VAL A 296 -21.42 11.83 -24.86
C VAL A 296 -22.57 10.90 -25.25
N GLU A 297 -22.30 9.60 -25.41
CA GLU A 297 -23.35 8.60 -25.71
C GLU A 297 -24.42 8.54 -24.62
N THR A 298 -24.02 8.63 -23.35
CA THR A 298 -24.93 8.47 -22.20
C THR A 298 -25.68 9.76 -21.84
N PHE A 299 -25.01 10.91 -21.89
CA PHE A 299 -25.53 12.18 -21.38
C PHE A 299 -25.78 13.25 -22.46
N GLY A 300 -25.37 13.00 -23.71
CA GLY A 300 -25.61 13.87 -24.85
C GLY A 300 -25.15 15.31 -24.62
N GLU A 301 -26.04 16.26 -24.89
CA GLU A 301 -25.78 17.70 -24.79
C GLU A 301 -25.29 18.14 -23.40
N ARG A 302 -25.76 17.51 -22.31
CA ARG A 302 -25.33 17.87 -20.96
C ARG A 302 -23.82 17.72 -20.74
N TYR A 303 -23.23 16.68 -21.35
CA TYR A 303 -21.79 16.50 -21.29
C TYR A 303 -21.05 17.46 -22.22
N MET A 304 -21.60 17.73 -23.41
CA MET A 304 -21.00 18.70 -24.35
C MET A 304 -20.98 20.12 -23.76
N GLU A 305 -22.05 20.55 -23.10
CA GLU A 305 -22.10 21.83 -22.36
C GLU A 305 -21.07 21.87 -21.23
N TYR A 306 -20.86 20.76 -20.53
CA TYR A 306 -19.83 20.69 -19.50
C TYR A 306 -18.43 20.79 -20.11
N ALA A 307 -18.15 20.05 -21.18
CA ALA A 307 -16.84 20.04 -21.84
C ALA A 307 -16.49 21.38 -22.50
N THR A 308 -17.49 22.16 -22.94
CA THR A 308 -17.27 23.53 -23.43
C THR A 308 -16.96 24.52 -22.30
N LYS A 309 -17.59 24.35 -21.13
CA LYS A 309 -17.30 25.16 -19.93
C LYS A 309 -15.94 24.83 -19.33
N VAL A 310 -15.61 23.54 -19.20
CA VAL A 310 -14.35 23.06 -18.60
C VAL A 310 -13.41 22.58 -19.70
N ARG A 311 -12.63 23.54 -20.23
CA ARG A 311 -11.76 23.31 -21.40
C ARG A 311 -10.63 22.31 -21.10
N TYR A 312 -10.04 22.40 -19.91
CA TYR A 312 -8.85 21.63 -19.54
C TYR A 312 -9.20 20.19 -19.15
N LYS A 313 -8.40 19.22 -19.60
CA LYS A 313 -8.54 17.80 -19.30
C LYS A 313 -7.83 17.43 -18.00
N PHE A 314 -6.56 17.81 -17.88
CA PHE A 314 -5.68 17.33 -16.81
C PHE A 314 -4.97 18.47 -16.09
N ILE A 315 -4.40 19.43 -16.81
CA ILE A 315 -3.60 20.50 -16.22
C ILE A 315 -4.31 21.82 -16.46
N PRO A 316 -4.75 22.52 -15.39
CA PRO A 316 -5.35 23.84 -15.53
C PRO A 316 -4.45 24.75 -16.35
N PHE A 317 -5.04 25.49 -17.29
CA PHE A 317 -4.35 26.49 -18.13
C PHE A 317 -3.35 25.93 -19.15
N ILE A 318 -3.18 24.61 -19.26
CA ILE A 318 -2.29 23.99 -20.25
C ILE A 318 -3.07 23.06 -21.17
N TYR A 319 -3.71 22.03 -20.62
CA TYR A 319 -4.32 20.97 -21.42
C TYR A 319 -5.49 20.28 -20.72
#